data_AF-A0A0J0YP87-F1
#
_entry.id   AF-A0A0J0YP87-F1
#
_cell.length_a   1.000
_cell.length_b   1.000
_cell.length_c   1.000
_cell.angle_alpha   90.00
_cell.angle_beta   90.00
_cell.angle_gamma   90.00
#
_symmetry.space_group_name_H-M   'P 1'
#
loop_
_entity.id
_entity.type
_entity.pdbx_description
1 polymer ?
#
loop_
_entity_poly.entity_id
_entity_poly.type
_entity_poly.pdbx_seq_one_letter_code
_entity_poly.pdbx_strand_id
1 'polypeptide(L)'
;HRAVAALPDLAKITEKQQIVAKATADVASAVSVYRQNQLSKAQAALSNAETELMGATFSGNQSDIDAAQGRLNEARENVKAWETGGSKARALNAGTTLITGILGGQSEVQAAVNTASPYTAQLIGQTFGQNGSHPNEALQLIGHALNSGILATVNGGSFEAGAVSGAGSELAAKALTQTLFGE
;
A
#
# COMPACT_ATOMS: atom_id res chain seq x y z
N HIS A 1 17.11 -13.29 -50.90
CA HIS A 1 16.68 -14.19 -49.81
C HIS A 1 16.21 -13.35 -48.63
N ARG A 2 15.01 -13.65 -48.13
CA ARG A 2 14.28 -12.93 -47.07
C ARG A 2 15.12 -12.76 -45.81
N ALA A 3 15.02 -11.57 -45.21
CA ALA A 3 15.40 -11.31 -43.83
C ALA A 3 14.82 -12.41 -42.93
N VAL A 4 15.70 -13.16 -42.27
CA VAL A 4 15.30 -14.02 -41.16
C VAL A 4 15.03 -13.07 -40.01
N ALA A 5 13.75 -12.71 -39.83
CA ALA A 5 13.31 -12.01 -38.64
C ALA A 5 13.77 -12.86 -37.44
N ALA A 6 14.63 -12.30 -36.59
CA ALA A 6 14.99 -12.93 -35.33
C ALA A 6 13.70 -13.10 -34.52
N LEU A 7 13.16 -14.32 -34.54
CA LEU A 7 12.02 -14.69 -33.71
C LEU A 7 12.41 -14.41 -32.26
N PRO A 8 11.57 -13.72 -31.47
CA PRO A 8 11.89 -13.48 -30.08
C PRO A 8 11.99 -14.81 -29.34
N ASP A 9 13.01 -14.92 -28.50
CA ASP A 9 13.32 -16.12 -27.73
C ASP A 9 12.18 -16.41 -26.75
N LEU A 10 11.39 -17.44 -27.07
CA LEU A 10 10.20 -17.83 -26.28
C LEU A 10 10.56 -18.16 -24.83
N ALA A 11 11.77 -18.68 -24.57
CA ALA A 11 12.21 -18.95 -23.21
C ALA A 11 12.38 -17.65 -22.41
N LYS A 12 13.00 -16.63 -23.03
CA LYS A 12 13.14 -15.30 -22.42
C LYS A 12 11.81 -14.59 -22.21
N ILE A 13 10.86 -14.76 -23.15
CA ILE A 13 9.51 -14.21 -22.98
C ILE A 13 8.81 -14.88 -21.78
N THR A 14 8.89 -16.20 -21.68
CA THR A 14 8.24 -16.97 -20.61
C THR A 14 8.84 -16.62 -19.24
N GLU A 15 10.17 -16.52 -19.16
CA GLU A 15 10.87 -16.10 -17.94
C GLU A 15 10.45 -14.69 -17.50
N LYS A 16 10.42 -13.73 -18.44
CA LYS A 16 9.94 -12.37 -18.17
C LYS A 16 8.50 -12.38 -17.65
N GLN A 17 7.62 -13.18 -18.25
CA GLN A 17 6.22 -13.29 -17.81
C GLN A 17 6.09 -13.89 -16.40
N GLN A 18 6.91 -14.89 -16.05
CA GLN A 18 6.92 -15.47 -14.70
C GLN A 18 7.36 -14.45 -13.65
N ILE A 19 8.41 -13.68 -13.95
CA ILE A 19 8.91 -12.62 -13.08
C ILE A 19 7.84 -11.54 -12.86
N VAL A 20 7.18 -11.10 -13.93
CA VAL A 20 6.08 -10.12 -13.88
C VAL A 20 4.90 -10.64 -13.08
N ALA A 21 4.51 -11.90 -13.27
CA ALA A 21 3.43 -12.53 -12.53
C ALA A 21 3.76 -12.62 -11.03
N LYS A 22 4.99 -12.99 -10.69
CA LYS A 22 5.47 -13.03 -9.30
C LYS A 22 5.45 -11.65 -8.66
N ALA A 23 6.03 -10.63 -9.30
CA ALA A 23 6.02 -9.27 -8.78
C ALA A 23 4.59 -8.72 -8.58
N THR A 24 3.69 -9.05 -9.50
CA THR A 24 2.26 -8.69 -9.40
C THR A 24 1.60 -9.35 -8.18
N ALA A 25 1.85 -10.64 -7.96
CA ALA A 25 1.33 -11.37 -6.81
C ALA A 25 1.88 -10.82 -5.49
N ASP A 26 3.19 -10.52 -5.43
CA ASP A 26 3.85 -9.97 -4.25
C ASP A 26 3.24 -8.60 -3.86
N VAL A 27 3.02 -7.71 -4.84
CA VAL A 27 2.36 -6.41 -4.62
C VAL A 27 0.92 -6.58 -4.14
N ALA A 28 0.14 -7.45 -4.78
CA ALA A 28 -1.25 -7.71 -4.39
C ALA A 28 -1.34 -8.24 -2.95
N SER A 29 -0.43 -9.13 -2.57
CA SER A 29 -0.33 -9.67 -1.20
C SER A 29 -0.02 -8.56 -0.20
N ALA A 30 1.04 -7.78 -0.42
CA ALA A 30 1.45 -6.71 0.49
C ALA A 30 0.35 -5.66 0.69
N VAL A 31 -0.35 -5.27 -0.38
CA VAL A 31 -1.47 -4.32 -0.31
C VAL A 31 -2.67 -4.92 0.45
N SER A 32 -2.95 -6.21 0.25
CA SER A 32 -4.03 -6.89 0.96
C SER A 32 -3.77 -6.94 2.47
N VAL A 33 -2.55 -7.28 2.87
CA VAL A 33 -2.13 -7.31 4.28
C VAL A 33 -2.18 -5.91 4.88
N TYR A 34 -1.62 -4.90 4.19
CA TYR A 34 -1.67 -3.51 4.64
C TYR A 34 -3.10 -3.05 4.91
N ARG A 35 -4.01 -3.28 3.96
CA ARG A 35 -5.42 -2.91 4.11
C ARG A 35 -6.07 -3.61 5.32
N GLN A 36 -5.80 -4.90 5.51
CA GLN A 36 -6.34 -5.66 6.65
C GLN A 36 -5.84 -5.11 7.98
N ASN A 37 -4.55 -4.81 8.08
CA ASN A 37 -3.94 -4.22 9.27
C ASN A 37 -4.56 -2.84 9.59
N GLN A 38 -4.77 -2.01 8.58
CA GLN A 38 -5.37 -0.68 8.77
C GLN A 38 -6.85 -0.75 9.12
N LEU A 39 -7.60 -1.70 8.55
CA LEU A 39 -8.98 -1.97 8.94
C LEU A 39 -9.07 -2.45 10.39
N SER A 40 -8.19 -3.36 10.81
CA SER A 40 -8.12 -3.84 12.20
C SER A 40 -7.85 -2.70 13.18
N LYS A 41 -6.87 -1.83 12.87
CA LYS A 41 -6.60 -0.62 13.68
C LYS A 41 -7.79 0.33 13.73
N ALA A 42 -8.49 0.53 12.62
CA ALA A 42 -9.68 1.37 12.57
C ALA A 42 -10.83 0.78 13.41
N GLN A 43 -11.02 -0.54 13.38
CA GLN A 43 -12.01 -1.23 14.22
C GLN A 43 -11.67 -1.16 15.71
N ALA A 44 -10.39 -1.26 16.09
CA ALA A 44 -9.95 -1.05 17.46
C ALA A 44 -10.22 0.38 17.93
N ALA A 45 -9.91 1.38 17.09
CA ALA A 45 -10.23 2.78 17.39
C ALA A 45 -11.74 3.02 17.54
N LEU A 46 -12.56 2.37 16.71
CA LEU A 46 -14.02 2.41 16.83
C LEU A 46 -14.50 1.85 18.18
N SER A 47 -14.01 0.67 18.57
CA SER A 47 -14.37 0.05 19.86
C SER A 47 -13.96 0.91 21.06
N ASN A 48 -12.79 1.55 20.99
CA ASN A 48 -12.34 2.49 22.01
C ASN A 48 -13.27 3.71 22.08
N ALA A 49 -13.65 4.30 20.94
CA ALA A 49 -14.55 5.45 20.90
C ALA A 49 -15.96 5.11 21.42
N GLU A 50 -16.45 3.90 21.19
CA GLU A 50 -17.71 3.40 21.78
C GLU A 50 -17.63 3.33 23.31
N THR A 51 -16.50 2.86 23.84
CA THR A 51 -16.24 2.79 25.28
C THR A 51 -16.15 4.18 25.89
N GLU A 52 -15.47 5.12 25.23
CA GLU A 52 -15.37 6.52 25.67
C GLU A 52 -16.75 7.19 25.72
N LEU A 53 -17.59 6.96 24.71
CA LEU A 53 -18.96 7.49 24.69
C LEU A 53 -19.78 6.93 25.86
N MET A 54 -19.64 5.64 26.15
CA MET A 54 -20.33 5.02 27.28
C MET A 54 -19.89 5.64 28.62
N GLY A 55 -18.58 5.85 28.80
CA GLY A 55 -18.03 6.52 29.98
C GLY A 55 -18.49 7.98 30.11
N ALA A 56 -18.47 8.74 29.01
CA ALA A 56 -18.96 10.11 28.99
C ALA A 56 -20.46 10.18 29.33
N THR A 57 -21.26 9.27 28.78
CA THR A 57 -22.70 9.17 29.07
C THR A 57 -22.94 8.88 30.56
N PHE A 58 -22.14 8.01 31.16
CA PHE A 58 -22.22 7.72 32.59
C PHE A 58 -21.85 8.93 33.47
N SER A 59 -20.88 9.74 33.04
CA SER A 59 -20.46 10.95 33.77
C SER A 59 -21.51 12.07 33.75
N GLY A 60 -22.44 12.04 32.79
CA GLY A 60 -23.52 13.03 32.64
C GLY A 60 -23.09 14.42 32.15
N ASN A 61 -21.80 14.63 31.82
CA ASN A 61 -21.33 15.89 31.27
C ASN A 61 -21.61 15.97 29.76
N GLN A 62 -22.53 16.85 29.36
CA GLN A 62 -22.94 16.99 27.96
C GLN A 62 -21.78 17.33 27.02
N SER A 63 -20.82 18.16 27.45
CA SER A 63 -19.68 18.51 26.61
C SER A 63 -18.78 17.31 26.31
N ASP A 64 -18.62 16.40 27.28
CA ASP A 64 -17.81 15.19 27.11
C ASP A 64 -18.54 14.17 26.23
N ILE A 65 -19.86 14.09 26.34
CA ILE A 65 -20.71 13.27 25.48
C ILE A 65 -20.62 13.73 24.02
N ASP A 66 -20.76 15.03 23.77
CA ASP A 66 -20.70 15.60 22.42
C ASP A 66 -19.32 15.36 21.79
N ALA A 67 -18.25 15.56 22.56
CA ALA A 67 -16.89 15.28 22.12
C ALA A 67 -16.65 13.79 21.81
N ALA A 68 -17.17 12.89 22.66
CA ALA A 68 -17.07 11.44 22.45
C ALA A 68 -17.89 10.98 21.23
N GLN A 69 -19.06 11.58 20.98
CA GLN A 69 -19.84 11.33 19.76
C GLN A 69 -19.10 11.75 18.50
N GLY A 70 -18.40 12.90 18.54
CA GLY A 70 -17.52 13.34 17.45
C GLY A 70 -16.46 12.28 17.12
N ARG A 71 -15.71 11.82 18.13
CA ARG A 71 -14.68 10.78 17.97
C ARG A 71 -15.25 9.45 17.46
N LEU A 72 -16.44 9.07 17.94
CA LEU A 72 -17.13 7.87 17.48
C LEU A 72 -17.49 7.97 15.99
N ASN A 73 -18.01 9.11 15.55
CA ASN A 73 -18.36 9.33 14.15
C ASN A 73 -17.11 9.29 13.25
N GLU A 74 -16.02 9.96 13.65
CA GLU A 74 -14.74 9.90 12.95
C GLU A 74 -14.20 8.47 12.84
N ALA A 75 -14.25 7.70 13.94
CA ALA A 75 -13.80 6.31 13.94
C ALA A 75 -14.65 5.43 13.00
N ARG A 76 -15.97 5.62 12.99
CA ARG A 76 -16.89 4.93 12.05
C ARG A 76 -16.59 5.27 10.60
N GLU A 77 -16.36 6.54 10.29
CA GLU A 77 -15.97 6.96 8.94
C GLU A 77 -14.64 6.36 8.52
N ASN A 78 -13.67 6.28 9.44
CA ASN A 78 -12.39 5.67 9.16
C ASN A 78 -12.52 4.16 8.88
N VAL A 79 -13.35 3.42 9.64
CA VAL A 79 -13.65 2.01 9.32
C VAL A 79 -14.23 1.91 7.90
N LYS A 80 -15.27 2.69 7.58
CA LYS A 80 -15.88 2.71 6.23
C LYS A 80 -14.87 3.05 5.13
N ALA A 81 -13.89 3.90 5.40
CA ALA A 81 -12.85 4.26 4.42
C ALA A 81 -11.92 3.09 4.07
N TRP A 82 -11.64 2.19 5.03
CA TRP A 82 -10.76 1.03 4.87
C TRP A 82 -11.47 -0.27 4.48
N GLU A 83 -12.77 -0.36 4.72
CA GLU A 83 -13.62 -1.47 4.27
C GLU A 83 -13.65 -1.61 2.75
N THR A 84 -14.10 -2.79 2.28
CA THR A 84 -14.26 -3.05 0.84
C THR A 84 -15.16 -2.00 0.19
N GLY A 85 -14.65 -1.35 -0.85
CA GLY A 85 -15.37 -0.28 -1.54
C GLY A 85 -15.22 1.09 -0.88
N GLY A 86 -14.57 1.22 0.27
CA GLY A 86 -14.21 2.48 0.91
C GLY A 86 -13.19 3.31 0.09
N SER A 87 -13.08 4.61 0.38
CA SER A 87 -12.20 5.51 -0.38
C SER A 87 -10.73 5.10 -0.35
N LYS A 88 -10.20 4.71 0.82
CA LYS A 88 -8.81 4.26 0.99
C LYS A 88 -8.59 2.89 0.36
N ALA A 89 -9.56 1.97 0.48
CA ALA A 89 -9.50 0.67 -0.19
C ALA A 89 -9.49 0.79 -1.72
N ARG A 90 -10.34 1.66 -2.30
CA ARG A 90 -10.36 1.92 -3.76
C ARG A 90 -9.05 2.51 -4.25
N ALA A 91 -8.47 3.43 -3.50
CA ALA A 91 -7.18 4.02 -3.85
C ALA A 91 -6.03 3.01 -3.79
N LEU A 92 -6.00 2.13 -2.79
CA LEU A 92 -5.06 1.01 -2.77
C LEU A 92 -5.22 0.12 -4.01
N ASN A 93 -6.46 -0.24 -4.35
CA ASN A 93 -6.73 -1.04 -5.54
C ASN A 93 -6.27 -0.33 -6.83
N ALA A 94 -6.52 0.98 -6.96
CA ALA A 94 -6.08 1.76 -8.10
C ALA A 94 -4.55 1.82 -8.20
N GLY A 95 -3.85 2.00 -7.06
CA GLY A 95 -2.39 1.93 -6.99
C GLY A 95 -1.86 0.55 -7.40
N THR A 96 -2.47 -0.52 -6.91
CA THR A 96 -2.14 -1.90 -7.33
C THR A 96 -2.35 -2.08 -8.83
N THR A 97 -3.49 -1.68 -9.38
CA THR A 97 -3.77 -1.81 -10.83
C THR A 97 -2.79 -1.03 -11.69
N LEU A 98 -2.40 0.18 -11.25
CA LEU A 98 -1.36 0.95 -11.93
C LEU A 98 -0.04 0.16 -11.96
N ILE A 99 0.41 -0.32 -10.79
CA ILE A 99 1.66 -1.08 -10.66
C ILE A 99 1.62 -2.35 -11.53
N THR A 100 0.53 -3.11 -11.49
CA THR A 100 0.41 -4.35 -12.28
C THR A 100 0.31 -4.07 -13.78
N GLY A 101 -0.29 -2.96 -14.18
CA GLY A 101 -0.31 -2.51 -15.58
C GLY A 101 1.10 -2.17 -16.10
N ILE A 102 1.92 -1.53 -15.26
CA ILE A 102 3.33 -1.24 -15.56
C ILE A 102 4.14 -2.53 -15.71
N LEU A 103 3.90 -3.51 -14.83
CA LEU A 103 4.57 -4.82 -14.87
C LEU A 103 4.13 -5.65 -16.09
N GLY A 104 2.85 -5.62 -16.46
CA GLY A 104 2.26 -6.40 -17.55
C GLY A 104 2.54 -5.89 -18.96
N GLY A 105 3.13 -4.70 -19.12
CA GLY A 105 3.48 -4.12 -20.41
C GLY A 105 4.66 -4.82 -21.11
N GLN A 106 4.74 -4.73 -22.45
CA GLN A 106 5.89 -5.27 -23.21
C GLN A 106 7.22 -4.54 -22.92
N SER A 107 7.17 -3.36 -22.31
CA SER A 107 8.32 -2.50 -21.98
C SER A 107 9.27 -3.12 -20.95
N GLU A 108 10.49 -2.59 -20.86
CA GLU A 108 11.40 -2.87 -19.75
C GLU A 108 10.78 -2.33 -18.46
N VAL A 109 10.45 -3.26 -17.56
CA VAL A 109 9.75 -2.99 -16.29
C VAL A 109 10.47 -1.89 -15.49
N GLN A 110 11.79 -1.85 -15.53
CA GLN A 110 12.59 -0.86 -14.80
C GLN A 110 12.38 0.58 -15.29
N ALA A 111 12.28 0.80 -16.61
CA ALA A 111 12.00 2.11 -17.19
C ALA A 111 10.56 2.57 -16.89
N ALA A 112 9.61 1.62 -16.93
CA ALA A 112 8.21 1.90 -16.67
C ALA A 112 7.94 2.21 -15.19
N VAL A 113 8.59 1.50 -14.26
CA VAL A 113 8.55 1.74 -12.81
C VAL A 113 9.14 3.11 -12.44
N ASN A 114 10.28 3.50 -13.04
CA ASN A 114 10.89 4.81 -12.82
C ASN A 114 9.99 5.97 -13.31
N THR A 115 9.32 5.78 -14.44
CA THR A 115 8.41 6.80 -15.02
C THR A 115 7.11 6.92 -14.23
N ALA A 116 6.62 5.81 -13.68
CA ALA A 116 5.39 5.79 -12.91
C ALA A 116 5.56 6.16 -11.43
N SER A 117 6.77 6.05 -10.88
CA SER A 117 7.07 6.34 -9.47
C SER A 117 6.49 7.69 -8.99
N PRO A 118 6.63 8.82 -9.73
CA PRO A 118 6.01 10.09 -9.34
C PRO A 118 4.48 10.02 -9.27
N TYR A 119 3.84 9.31 -10.20
CA TYR A 119 2.39 9.16 -10.24
C TYR A 119 1.87 8.24 -9.12
N THR A 120 2.55 7.15 -8.83
CA THR A 120 2.27 6.27 -7.69
C THR A 120 2.43 7.03 -6.37
N ALA A 121 3.51 7.79 -6.21
CA ALA A 121 3.75 8.63 -5.03
C ALA A 121 2.67 9.71 -4.89
N GLN A 122 2.22 10.33 -5.98
CA GLN A 122 1.13 11.31 -5.99
C GLN A 122 -0.22 10.69 -5.60
N LEU A 123 -0.57 9.52 -6.10
CA LEU A 123 -1.80 8.79 -5.77
C LEU A 123 -1.86 8.42 -4.28
N ILE A 124 -0.74 7.90 -3.76
CA ILE A 124 -0.58 7.62 -2.33
C ILE A 124 -0.72 8.93 -1.54
N GLY A 125 -0.02 9.99 -1.97
CA GLY A 125 -0.07 11.29 -1.32
C GLY A 125 -1.46 11.93 -1.30
N GLN A 126 -2.25 11.84 -2.36
CA GLN A 126 -3.59 12.42 -2.43
C GLN A 126 -4.62 11.66 -1.58
N THR A 127 -4.47 10.34 -1.47
CA THR A 127 -5.42 9.50 -0.73
C THR A 127 -5.13 9.48 0.77
N PHE A 128 -3.84 9.49 1.11
CA PHE A 128 -3.38 9.24 2.47
C PHE A 128 -2.67 10.44 3.09
N GLY A 129 -2.39 11.49 2.32
CA GLY A 129 -1.95 12.77 2.83
C GLY A 129 -3.13 13.70 3.07
N GLN A 130 -3.48 13.92 4.34
CA GLN A 130 -3.80 15.25 4.87
C GLN A 130 -3.98 15.22 6.39
N ASN A 131 -3.02 15.85 7.08
CA ASN A 131 -3.14 16.74 8.25
C ASN A 131 -1.72 17.13 8.71
N GLY A 132 -1.18 18.24 8.21
CA GLY A 132 0.11 18.81 8.64
C GLY A 132 1.22 18.77 7.59
N SER A 133 2.04 19.83 7.55
CA SER A 133 3.19 20.03 6.67
C SER A 133 4.14 18.82 6.70
N HIS A 134 4.67 18.47 5.52
CA HIS A 134 5.49 17.30 5.14
C HIS A 134 4.69 16.12 4.58
N PRO A 135 5.01 15.64 3.36
CA PRO A 135 4.46 14.38 2.85
C PRO A 135 4.74 13.29 3.90
N ASN A 136 3.70 12.58 4.34
CA ASN A 136 3.78 11.56 5.39
C ASN A 136 4.94 10.61 5.09
N GLU A 137 6.02 10.79 5.85
CA GLU A 137 7.31 10.13 5.63
C GLU A 137 7.15 8.61 5.62
N ALA A 138 6.26 8.08 6.46
CA ALA A 138 5.93 6.66 6.50
C ALA A 138 5.28 6.16 5.20
N LEU A 139 4.46 6.98 4.52
CA LEU A 139 3.85 6.59 3.25
C LEU A 139 4.81 6.68 2.07
N GLN A 140 5.72 7.66 2.08
CA GLN A 140 6.82 7.69 1.12
C GLN A 140 7.76 6.49 1.31
N LEU A 141 8.04 6.12 2.56
CA LEU A 141 8.81 4.93 2.92
C LEU A 141 8.18 3.64 2.39
N ILE A 142 6.86 3.49 2.59
CA ILE A 142 6.09 2.37 2.04
C ILE A 142 6.17 2.37 0.50
N GLY A 143 6.05 3.54 -0.13
CA GLY A 143 6.22 3.68 -1.58
C GLY A 143 7.61 3.23 -2.06
N HIS A 144 8.68 3.66 -1.38
CA HIS A 144 10.06 3.28 -1.68
C HIS A 144 10.30 1.79 -1.49
N ALA A 145 9.77 1.21 -0.43
CA ALA A 145 9.88 -0.22 -0.17
C ALA A 145 9.10 -1.05 -1.20
N LEU A 146 7.87 -0.68 -1.55
CA LEU A 146 7.15 -1.35 -2.64
C LEU A 146 7.94 -1.29 -3.95
N ASN A 147 8.52 -0.13 -4.27
CA ASN A 147 9.34 0.05 -5.47
C ASN A 147 10.61 -0.83 -5.46
N SER A 148 11.34 -0.85 -4.34
CA SER A 148 12.56 -1.64 -4.19
C SER A 148 12.27 -3.14 -4.14
N GLY A 149 11.14 -3.56 -3.57
CA GLY A 149 10.67 -4.95 -3.61
C GLY A 149 10.31 -5.40 -5.02
N ILE A 150 9.59 -4.57 -5.78
CA ILE A 150 9.31 -4.82 -7.21
C ILE A 150 10.62 -4.97 -7.97
N LEU A 151 11.56 -4.04 -7.79
CA LEU A 151 12.84 -4.07 -8.49
C LEU A 151 13.65 -5.32 -8.14
N ALA A 152 13.65 -5.74 -6.87
CA ALA A 152 14.30 -6.97 -6.45
C ALA A 152 13.68 -8.19 -7.13
N THR A 153 12.35 -8.35 -7.10
CA THR A 153 11.67 -9.47 -7.78
C THR A 153 11.95 -9.50 -9.28
N VAL A 154 11.98 -8.32 -9.92
CA VAL A 154 12.27 -8.20 -11.36
C VAL A 154 13.70 -8.66 -11.70
N ASN A 155 14.64 -8.48 -10.77
CA ASN A 155 16.02 -8.94 -10.90
C ASN A 155 16.26 -10.34 -10.32
N GLY A 156 15.20 -11.13 -10.11
CA GLY A 156 15.30 -12.51 -9.60
C GLY A 156 15.50 -12.62 -8.08
N GLY A 157 15.39 -11.51 -7.35
CA GLY A 157 15.49 -11.44 -5.89
C GLY A 157 14.15 -11.63 -5.16
N SER A 158 14.19 -11.48 -3.83
CA SER A 158 12.99 -11.49 -2.98
C SER A 158 12.37 -10.10 -2.89
N PHE A 159 11.04 -10.03 -3.04
CA PHE A 159 10.27 -8.81 -2.85
C PHE A 159 10.48 -8.22 -1.46
N GLU A 160 10.37 -9.07 -0.43
CA GLU A 160 10.48 -8.68 0.96
C GLU A 160 11.87 -8.09 1.26
N ALA A 161 12.93 -8.79 0.85
CA ALA A 161 14.30 -8.33 1.06
C ALA A 161 14.58 -7.00 0.33
N GLY A 162 14.06 -6.85 -0.89
CA GLY A 162 14.14 -5.59 -1.63
C GLY A 162 13.36 -4.47 -0.95
N ALA A 163 12.16 -4.76 -0.46
CA ALA A 163 11.31 -3.79 0.21
C ALA A 163 11.90 -3.30 1.53
N VAL A 164 12.41 -4.23 2.35
CA VAL A 164 13.14 -3.94 3.58
C VAL A 164 14.40 -3.10 3.31
N SER A 165 15.19 -3.47 2.29
CA SER A 165 16.38 -2.71 1.88
C SER A 165 16.02 -1.28 1.44
N GLY A 166 14.92 -1.14 0.70
CA GLY A 166 14.41 0.15 0.23
C GLY A 166 13.89 1.07 1.33
N ALA A 167 13.52 0.53 2.49
CA ALA A 167 13.05 1.34 3.62
C ALA A 167 14.21 2.13 4.25
N GLY A 168 15.40 1.55 4.40
CA GLY A 168 16.56 2.23 4.98
C GLY A 168 16.40 2.53 6.48
N SER A 169 17.29 1.97 7.30
CA SER A 169 17.21 1.85 8.77
C SER A 169 16.38 0.67 9.29
N GLU A 170 16.82 0.09 10.41
CA GLU A 170 16.16 -1.04 11.06
C GLU A 170 14.75 -0.69 11.54
N LEU A 171 14.54 0.54 12.04
CA LEU A 171 13.22 0.99 12.50
C LEU A 171 12.22 1.09 11.34
N ALA A 172 12.66 1.67 10.21
CA ALA A 172 11.87 1.76 8.99
C ALA A 172 11.54 0.38 8.42
N ALA A 173 12.53 -0.51 8.36
CA ALA A 173 12.35 -1.90 7.95
C ALA A 173 11.32 -2.61 8.83
N LYS A 174 11.44 -2.52 10.15
CA LYS A 174 10.50 -3.15 11.08
C LYS A 174 9.09 -2.60 10.93
N ALA A 175 8.95 -1.28 10.84
CA ALA A 175 7.66 -0.64 10.62
C ALA A 175 7.04 -1.09 9.29
N LEU A 176 7.85 -1.25 8.25
CA LEU A 176 7.41 -1.77 6.97
C LEU A 176 6.94 -3.23 7.08
N THR A 177 7.72 -4.11 7.70
CA THR A 177 7.38 -5.54 7.79
C THR A 177 6.08 -5.75 8.55
N GLN A 178 5.90 -5.06 9.68
CA GLN A 178 4.65 -5.05 10.44
C GLN A 178 3.47 -4.56 9.59
N THR A 179 3.72 -3.56 8.75
CA THR A 179 2.68 -2.88 7.98
C THR A 179 2.28 -3.65 6.72
N LEU A 180 3.24 -4.20 5.98
CA LEU A 180 3.03 -4.85 4.68
C LEU A 180 2.97 -6.38 4.75
N PHE A 181 3.58 -7.02 5.75
CA PHE A 181 3.66 -8.48 5.84
C PHE A 181 2.99 -9.05 7.10
N GLY A 182 2.67 -8.21 8.09
CA GLY A 182 1.90 -8.60 9.26
C GLY A 182 2.68 -9.41 10.30
N GLU A 183 4.02 -9.30 10.30
CA GLU A 183 4.91 -9.88 11.31
C GLU A 183 5.00 -9.06 12.62
#